data_AF-E6N542-F1
#
_entry.id   AF-E6N542-F1
#
_cell.length_a   1.000
_cell.length_b   1.000
_cell.length_c   1.000
_cell.angle_alpha   90.00
_cell.angle_beta   90.00
_cell.angle_gamma   90.00
#
_symmetry.space_group_name_H-M   'P 1'
#
loop_
_entity.id
_entity.type
_entity.pdbx_description
1 polymer ?
#
loop_
_entity_poly.entity_id
_entity_poly.type
_entity_poly.pdbx_seq_one_letter_code
_entity_poly.pdbx_strand_id
1 'polypeptide(L)'
;MTDIETVGIATPNSHELFEQARKVIETLRLHSRLIERLVDAWRPEHRHNLALWVSGALRKTGVGKTEAKIIVKTICLLADDQELDDRLRAVEDTYRKSIEEVKAWSGLRQELVTLIGEEAAEKLLHLFQATKDKSGETKGKKNCTS
;
A
#
# COMPACT_ATOMS: atom_id res chain seq x y z
N MET A 1 8.29 34.19 28.98
CA MET A 1 7.27 33.91 27.97
C MET A 1 7.93 32.99 26.96
N THR A 2 7.40 31.79 26.79
CA THR A 2 7.96 30.79 25.87
C THR A 2 7.53 31.17 24.46
N ASP A 3 8.49 31.52 23.61
CA ASP A 3 8.26 31.74 22.18
C ASP A 3 7.81 30.43 21.55
N ILE A 4 6.52 30.38 21.21
CA ILE A 4 5.96 29.33 20.36
C ILE A 4 6.31 29.74 18.94
N GLU A 5 7.37 29.15 18.40
CA GLU A 5 7.67 29.22 16.97
C GLU A 5 6.46 28.68 16.20
N THR A 6 5.75 29.59 15.53
CA THR A 6 4.70 29.25 14.56
C THR A 6 5.35 28.48 13.42
N VAL A 7 5.20 27.14 13.45
CA VAL A 7 5.52 26.28 12.31
C VAL A 7 4.56 26.65 11.18
N GLY A 8 5.07 27.39 10.20
CA GLY A 8 4.33 27.73 8.99
C GLY A 8 4.01 26.44 8.23
N ILE A 9 2.75 26.01 8.30
CA ILE A 9 2.25 24.90 7.49
C ILE A 9 2.16 25.43 6.06
N ALA A 10 3.21 25.22 5.26
CA ALA A 10 3.20 25.61 3.85
C ALA A 10 2.05 24.87 3.15
N THR A 11 1.05 25.63 2.68
CA THR A 11 -0.03 25.07 1.86
C THR A 11 0.57 24.59 0.54
N PRO A 12 0.35 23.32 0.13
CA PRO A 12 0.86 22.84 -1.14
C PRO A 12 0.37 23.73 -2.28
N ASN A 13 1.26 24.10 -3.19
CA ASN A 13 0.83 24.86 -4.36
C ASN A 13 -0.03 23.97 -5.28
N SER A 14 -0.81 24.59 -6.17
CA SER A 14 -1.76 23.85 -7.01
C SER A 14 -1.10 22.74 -7.83
N HIS A 15 0.13 22.96 -8.31
CA HIS A 15 0.88 21.96 -9.08
C HIS A 15 1.21 20.72 -8.24
N GLU A 16 1.67 20.90 -7.01
CA GLU A 16 2.00 19.81 -6.10
C GLU A 16 0.76 18.98 -5.74
N LEU A 17 -0.39 19.64 -5.53
CA LEU A 17 -1.68 18.95 -5.35
C LEU A 17 -2.05 18.10 -6.57
N PHE A 18 -1.89 18.64 -7.78
CA PHE A 18 -2.18 17.90 -9.01
C PHE A 18 -1.29 16.66 -9.16
N GLU A 19 0.00 16.76 -8.86
CA GLU A 19 0.92 15.61 -8.93
C GLU A 19 0.61 14.56 -7.85
N GLN A 20 0.24 14.98 -6.64
CA GLN A 20 -0.23 14.07 -5.60
C GLN A 20 -1.52 13.35 -6.03
N ALA A 21 -2.51 14.08 -6.54
CA ALA A 21 -3.76 13.51 -7.04
C ALA A 21 -3.52 12.53 -8.20
N ARG A 22 -2.65 12.89 -9.16
CA ARG A 22 -2.24 12.00 -10.26
C ARG A 22 -1.65 10.70 -9.73
N LYS A 23 -0.72 10.76 -8.77
CA LYS A 23 -0.10 9.56 -8.20
C LYS A 23 -1.11 8.68 -7.47
N VAL A 24 -2.06 9.27 -6.75
CA VAL A 24 -3.17 8.55 -6.11
C VAL A 24 -4.01 7.83 -7.17
N ILE A 25 -4.53 8.55 -8.17
CA ILE A 25 -5.37 7.98 -9.23
C ILE A 25 -4.66 6.84 -9.98
N GLU A 26 -3.38 7.04 -10.32
CA GLU A 26 -2.59 6.01 -10.99
C GLU A 26 -2.42 4.75 -10.12
N THR A 27 -2.11 4.94 -8.83
CA THR A 27 -1.96 3.83 -7.88
C THR A 27 -3.27 3.06 -7.75
N LEU A 28 -4.40 3.76 -7.57
CA LEU A 28 -5.71 3.14 -7.48
C LEU A 28 -6.06 2.36 -8.74
N ARG A 29 -5.78 2.91 -9.92
CA ARG A 29 -6.03 2.23 -11.19
C ARG A 29 -5.22 0.95 -11.33
N LEU A 30 -3.91 1.00 -11.03
CA LEU A 30 -2.99 -0.13 -11.16
C LEU A 30 -3.29 -1.25 -10.16
N HIS A 31 -3.70 -0.91 -8.94
CA HIS A 31 -3.89 -1.86 -7.84
C HIS A 31 -5.37 -2.12 -7.51
N SER A 32 -6.31 -1.62 -8.32
CA SER A 32 -7.76 -1.70 -8.09
C SER A 32 -8.24 -3.10 -7.69
N ARG A 33 -7.91 -4.12 -8.48
CA ARG A 33 -8.31 -5.51 -8.19
C ARG A 33 -7.66 -6.06 -6.92
N LEU A 34 -6.44 -5.66 -6.61
CA LEU A 34 -5.78 -6.06 -5.36
C LEU A 34 -6.48 -5.42 -4.16
N ILE A 35 -6.77 -4.11 -4.25
CA ILE A 35 -7.46 -3.35 -3.20
C ILE A 35 -8.84 -3.95 -2.94
N GLU A 36 -9.65 -4.16 -3.97
CA GLU A 36 -10.99 -4.74 -3.86
C GLU A 36 -10.98 -6.08 -3.09
N ARG A 37 -10.08 -6.99 -3.47
CA ARG A 37 -9.99 -8.32 -2.82
C ARG A 37 -9.46 -8.26 -1.40
N LEU A 38 -8.60 -7.28 -1.09
CA LEU A 38 -8.12 -7.07 0.28
C LEU A 38 -9.18 -6.45 1.18
N VAL A 39 -10.02 -5.55 0.65
CA VAL A 39 -11.17 -4.98 1.37
C VAL A 39 -12.13 -6.09 1.82
N ASP A 40 -12.46 -7.03 0.93
CA ASP A 40 -13.32 -8.19 1.26
C ASP A 40 -12.74 -9.06 2.40
N ALA A 41 -11.41 -9.11 2.52
CA ALA A 41 -10.71 -9.88 3.53
C ALA A 41 -10.42 -9.09 4.82
N TRP A 42 -10.72 -7.79 4.90
CA TRP A 42 -10.23 -6.88 5.95
C TRP A 42 -11.03 -6.93 7.26
N ARG A 43 -10.97 -8.06 7.97
CA ARG A 43 -11.77 -8.29 9.20
C ARG A 43 -11.12 -7.72 10.46
N PRO A 44 -11.88 -7.11 11.40
CA PRO A 44 -11.38 -6.45 12.62
C PRO A 44 -10.27 -7.20 13.36
N GLU A 45 -10.45 -8.48 13.58
CA GLU A 45 -9.57 -9.35 14.35
C GLU A 45 -8.23 -9.68 13.64
N HIS A 46 -8.12 -9.37 12.34
CA HIS A 46 -6.94 -9.63 11.52
C HIS A 46 -6.26 -8.36 10.96
N ARG A 47 -6.86 -7.17 11.12
CA ARG A 47 -6.43 -5.93 10.42
C ARG A 47 -4.98 -5.54 10.69
N HIS A 48 -4.51 -5.72 11.93
CA HIS A 48 -3.12 -5.42 12.28
C HIS A 48 -2.13 -6.31 11.52
N ASN A 49 -2.36 -7.63 11.55
CA ASN A 49 -1.51 -8.60 10.86
C ASN A 49 -1.59 -8.41 9.35
N LEU A 50 -2.79 -8.21 8.81
CA LEU A 50 -2.98 -7.92 7.38
C LEU A 50 -2.21 -6.66 6.97
N ALA A 51 -2.28 -5.56 7.73
CA ALA A 51 -1.52 -4.35 7.43
C ALA A 51 -0.01 -4.60 7.40
N LEU A 52 0.52 -5.35 8.36
CA LEU A 52 1.94 -5.73 8.40
C LEU A 52 2.33 -6.59 7.18
N TRP A 53 1.57 -7.65 6.90
CA TRP A 53 1.90 -8.62 5.86
C TRP A 53 1.69 -8.09 4.45
N VAL A 54 0.62 -7.32 4.22
CA VAL A 54 0.37 -6.60 2.96
C VAL A 54 1.48 -5.59 2.71
N SER A 55 1.88 -4.80 3.71
CA SER A 55 3.00 -3.85 3.58
C SER A 55 4.29 -4.57 3.19
N GLY A 56 4.54 -5.73 3.81
CA GLY A 56 5.70 -6.54 3.51
C GLY A 56 5.68 -7.13 2.10
N ALA A 57 4.51 -7.61 1.66
CA ALA A 57 4.31 -8.17 0.33
C ALA A 57 4.53 -7.10 -0.76
N LEU A 58 3.89 -5.93 -0.62
CA LEU A 58 4.07 -4.78 -1.52
C LEU A 58 5.54 -4.37 -1.63
N ARG A 59 6.24 -4.32 -0.49
CA ARG A 59 7.67 -3.99 -0.47
C ARG A 59 8.50 -5.01 -1.24
N LYS A 60 8.24 -6.31 -1.05
CA LYS A 60 8.95 -7.39 -1.75
C LYS A 60 8.65 -7.45 -3.25
N THR A 61 7.54 -6.87 -3.70
CA THR A 61 7.22 -6.74 -5.13
C THR A 61 7.76 -5.45 -5.75
N GLY A 62 8.50 -4.63 -5.00
CA GLY A 62 9.10 -3.39 -5.48
C GLY A 62 8.19 -2.17 -5.44
N VAL A 63 7.02 -2.26 -4.80
CA VAL A 63 6.13 -1.10 -4.62
C VAL A 63 6.77 -0.14 -3.63
N GLY A 64 6.87 1.14 -4.01
CA GLY A 64 7.46 2.17 -3.15
C GLY A 64 6.59 2.52 -1.95
N LYS A 65 7.20 3.06 -0.87
CA LYS A 65 6.50 3.39 0.38
C LYS A 65 5.26 4.26 0.19
N THR A 66 5.37 5.34 -0.59
CA THR A 66 4.25 6.26 -0.85
C THR A 66 3.08 5.54 -1.50
N GLU A 67 3.36 4.66 -2.45
CA GLU A 67 2.36 3.87 -3.16
C GLU A 67 1.71 2.83 -2.24
N ALA A 68 2.50 2.16 -1.40
CA ALA A 68 1.98 1.26 -0.38
C ALA A 68 1.09 1.98 0.64
N LYS A 69 1.44 3.19 1.07
CA LYS A 69 0.57 4.01 1.94
C LYS A 69 -0.75 4.36 1.26
N ILE A 70 -0.75 4.67 -0.04
CA ILE A 70 -1.99 4.92 -0.80
C ILE A 70 -2.85 3.65 -0.82
N ILE A 71 -2.27 2.49 -1.13
CA ILE A 71 -2.98 1.21 -1.18
C ILE A 71 -3.60 0.88 0.19
N VAL A 72 -2.79 0.87 1.26
CA VAL A 72 -3.26 0.53 2.61
C VAL A 72 -4.28 1.55 3.13
N LYS A 73 -4.06 2.86 2.92
CA LYS A 73 -5.04 3.89 3.27
C LYS A 73 -6.38 3.64 2.59
N THR A 74 -6.35 3.29 1.31
CA THR A 74 -7.58 3.03 0.54
C THR A 74 -8.33 1.82 1.07
N ILE A 75 -7.61 0.73 1.38
CA ILE A 75 -8.21 -0.47 1.97
C ILE A 75 -8.89 -0.12 3.30
N CYS A 76 -8.17 0.57 4.21
CA CYS A 76 -8.71 0.97 5.51
C CYS A 76 -9.95 1.86 5.38
N LEU A 77 -9.95 2.84 4.46
CA LEU A 77 -11.09 3.72 4.24
C LEU A 77 -12.31 2.97 3.69
N LEU A 78 -12.11 2.03 2.77
CA LEU A 78 -13.20 1.24 2.17
C LEU A 78 -13.72 0.15 3.12
N ALA A 79 -12.88 -0.36 4.02
CA ALA A 79 -13.23 -1.36 5.01
C ALA A 79 -13.72 -0.79 6.36
N ASP A 80 -13.90 0.53 6.44
CA ASP A 80 -14.26 1.27 7.67
C ASP A 80 -13.35 0.91 8.86
N ASP A 81 -12.04 0.91 8.61
CA ASP A 81 -11.01 0.62 9.60
C ASP A 81 -10.72 1.84 10.48
N GLN A 82 -11.24 1.81 11.72
CA GLN A 82 -11.10 2.87 12.71
C GLN A 82 -9.66 3.09 13.20
N GLU A 83 -8.73 2.18 12.89
CA GLU A 83 -7.33 2.25 13.32
C GLU A 83 -6.38 2.69 12.19
N LEU A 84 -6.88 3.44 11.21
CA LEU A 84 -6.14 3.87 10.01
C LEU A 84 -4.70 4.35 10.30
N ASP A 85 -4.53 5.24 11.29
CA ASP A 85 -3.22 5.82 11.60
C ASP A 85 -2.20 4.77 12.06
N ASP A 86 -2.64 3.77 12.83
CA ASP A 86 -1.78 2.67 13.27
C ASP A 86 -1.44 1.74 12.10
N ARG A 87 -2.38 1.53 11.16
CA ARG A 87 -2.09 0.77 9.92
C ARG A 87 -1.07 1.49 9.05
N LEU A 88 -1.15 2.82 8.94
CA LEU A 88 -0.15 3.62 8.21
C LEU A 88 1.21 3.65 8.92
N ARG A 89 1.24 3.61 10.25
CA ARG A 89 2.48 3.43 11.01
C ARG A 89 3.13 2.07 10.74
N ALA A 90 2.33 1.00 10.66
CA ALA A 90 2.84 -0.32 10.31
C ALA A 90 3.49 -0.36 8.91
N VAL A 91 2.94 0.38 7.94
CA VAL A 91 3.59 0.58 6.61
C VAL A 91 4.95 1.25 6.79
N GLU A 92 5.02 2.34 7.55
CA GLU A 92 6.26 3.09 7.79
C GLU A 92 7.34 2.20 8.43
N ASP A 93 6.99 1.50 9.50
CA ASP A 93 7.89 0.60 10.21
C ASP A 93 8.36 -0.56 9.32
N THR A 94 7.46 -1.09 8.50
CA THR A 94 7.78 -2.16 7.56
C THR A 94 8.78 -1.71 6.50
N TYR A 95 8.69 -0.46 6.02
CA TYR A 95 9.63 0.08 5.03
C TYR A 95 10.97 0.54 5.64
N ARG A 96 11.05 0.71 6.97
CA ARG A 96 12.29 1.04 7.69
C ARG A 96 13.20 -0.17 7.95
N LYS A 97 12.64 -1.38 8.03
CA LYS A 97 13.39 -2.65 8.27
C LYS A 97 14.27 -3.04 7.08
N SER A 98 15.20 -3.98 7.21
CA SER A 98 15.81 -4.60 6.02
C SER A 98 14.78 -5.46 5.27
N ILE A 99 14.97 -5.73 3.98
CA ILE A 99 13.98 -6.49 3.19
C ILE A 99 13.95 -7.98 3.58
N GLU A 100 15.07 -8.48 4.11
CA GLU A 100 15.29 -9.84 4.58
C GLU A 100 14.51 -10.12 5.87
N GLU A 101 14.38 -9.13 6.76
CA GLU A 101 13.66 -9.23 8.04
C GLU A 101 12.13 -9.23 7.89
N VAL A 102 11.62 -8.87 6.72
CA VAL A 102 10.17 -8.77 6.48
C VAL A 102 9.60 -10.16 6.23
N LYS A 103 8.95 -10.75 7.24
CA LYS A 103 7.98 -11.82 7.02
C LYS A 103 6.81 -11.21 6.24
N ALA A 104 6.52 -11.72 5.05
CA ALA A 104 5.50 -11.16 4.16
C ALA A 104 4.60 -12.28 3.65
N TRP A 105 5.14 -13.12 2.75
CA TRP A 105 4.35 -14.11 2.03
C TRP A 105 3.77 -15.22 2.89
N SER A 106 4.55 -15.77 3.83
CA SER A 106 4.07 -16.83 4.70
C SER A 106 2.99 -16.34 5.67
N GLY A 107 3.21 -15.19 6.30
CA GLY A 107 2.22 -14.55 7.18
C GLY A 107 0.95 -14.16 6.44
N LEU A 108 1.09 -13.52 5.27
CA LEU A 108 -0.05 -13.11 4.44
C LEU A 108 -0.89 -14.31 4.00
N ARG A 109 -0.24 -15.38 3.52
CA ARG A 109 -0.93 -16.61 3.12
C ARG A 109 -1.74 -17.18 4.28
N GLN A 110 -1.12 -17.35 5.45
CA GLN A 110 -1.78 -17.93 6.61
C GLN A 110 -3.04 -17.15 7.03
N GLU A 111 -2.95 -15.82 7.10
CA GLU A 111 -4.10 -14.97 7.41
C GLU A 111 -5.20 -15.11 6.35
N LEU A 112 -4.85 -15.01 5.06
CA LEU A 112 -5.83 -15.08 3.98
C LEU A 112 -6.50 -16.45 3.89
N VAL A 113 -5.77 -17.55 4.05
CA VAL A 113 -6.35 -18.90 4.07
C VAL A 113 -7.38 -19.02 5.20
N THR A 114 -7.07 -18.46 6.38
CA THR A 114 -7.99 -18.44 7.53
C THR A 114 -9.26 -17.62 7.24
N LEU A 115 -9.11 -16.49 6.55
CA LEU A 115 -10.19 -15.52 6.31
C LEU A 115 -11.13 -15.89 5.16
N ILE A 116 -10.55 -16.34 4.04
CA ILE A 116 -11.24 -16.49 2.75
C ILE A 116 -11.05 -17.87 2.11
N GLY A 117 -10.32 -18.78 2.75
CA GLY A 117 -10.03 -20.12 2.27
C GLY A 117 -8.87 -20.19 1.27
N GLU A 118 -8.33 -21.41 1.09
CA GLU A 118 -7.11 -21.67 0.29
C GLU A 118 -7.21 -21.15 -1.14
N GLU A 119 -8.26 -21.52 -1.88
CA GLU A 119 -8.39 -21.17 -3.29
C GLU A 119 -8.46 -19.65 -3.52
N ALA A 120 -9.21 -18.94 -2.66
CA ALA A 120 -9.35 -17.50 -2.76
C ALA A 120 -8.07 -16.77 -2.32
N ALA A 121 -7.37 -17.29 -1.30
CA ALA A 121 -6.09 -16.79 -0.84
C ALA A 121 -5.03 -16.86 -1.95
N GLU A 122 -4.92 -17.99 -2.66
CA GLU A 122 -3.97 -18.11 -3.77
C GLU A 122 -4.25 -17.12 -4.89
N LYS A 123 -5.53 -17.00 -5.29
CA LYS A 123 -5.95 -16.02 -6.30
C LYS A 123 -5.58 -14.59 -5.89
N LEU A 124 -5.74 -14.24 -4.61
CA LEU A 124 -5.37 -12.93 -4.09
C LEU A 124 -3.85 -12.73 -4.09
N LEU A 125 -3.07 -13.72 -3.64
CA LEU A 125 -1.61 -13.65 -3.60
C LEU A 125 -1.00 -13.45 -5.00
N HIS A 126 -1.57 -14.05 -6.03
CA HIS A 126 -1.14 -13.86 -7.42
C HIS A 126 -1.30 -12.40 -7.90
N LEU A 127 -2.23 -11.62 -7.35
CA LEU A 127 -2.43 -10.23 -7.73
C LEU A 127 -1.25 -9.34 -7.34
N PHE A 128 -0.52 -9.68 -6.27
CA PHE A 128 0.71 -8.98 -5.89
C PHE A 128 1.85 -9.19 -6.91
N GLN A 129 1.85 -10.32 -7.63
CA GLN A 129 2.90 -10.63 -8.60
C GLN A 129 2.63 -9.93 -9.93
N ALA A 130 1.36 -9.88 -10.36
CA ALA A 130 0.95 -9.19 -11.60
C ALA A 130 1.20 -7.67 -11.57
N THR A 131 1.29 -7.06 -10.38
CA THR A 131 1.61 -5.64 -10.21
C THR A 131 3.09 -5.30 -10.48
N LYS A 132 3.98 -6.30 -10.46
CA LYS A 132 5.40 -6.14 -10.80
C LYS A 132 5.59 -5.79 -12.29
N ASP A 133 4.80 -6.40 -13.16
CA ASP A 133 4.97 -6.28 -14.61
C ASP A 133 4.49 -4.93 -15.14
N LYS A 134 3.43 -4.35 -14.54
CA LYS A 134 2.84 -3.08 -15.00
C LYS A 134 3.54 -1.81 -14.52
N SER A 135 4.27 -1.88 -13.40
CA SER A 135 5.04 -0.73 -12.89
C SER A 135 6.38 -0.54 -13.64
N GLY A 136 6.91 -1.61 -14.26
CA GLY A 136 8.12 -1.57 -15.09
C GLY A 136 7.90 -0.97 -16.49
N GLU A 137 6.73 -1.18 -17.10
CA GLU A 137 6.44 -0.73 -18.48
C GLU A 137 6.34 0.80 -18.62
N THR A 138 5.93 1.51 -17.56
CA THR A 138 5.73 2.97 -17.62
C THR A 138 7.06 3.76 -17.59
N LYS A 139 8.16 3.14 -17.13
CA LYS A 139 9.50 3.77 -17.11
C LYS A 139 10.28 3.66 -18.43
N GLY A 140 9.79 2.91 -19.42
CA GLY A 140 10.51 2.63 -20.68
C GLY A 140 10.22 3.56 -21.87
N LYS A 141 9.23 4.45 -21.80
CA LYS A 141 8.87 5.37 -22.91
C LYS A 141 9.31 6.82 -22.65
N LYS A 142 10.60 7.03 -22.39
CA LYS A 142 11.25 8.33 -22.58
C LYS A 142 12.66 8.07 -23.09
N ASN A 143 12.78 8.01 -24.42
CA ASN A 143 13.96 8.35 -25.23
C ASN A 143 13.73 7.82 -26.65
N CYS A 144 13.04 8.61 -27.47
CA CYS A 144 13.18 8.63 -28.93
C CYS A 144 12.33 9.76 -29.49
N THR A 145 12.94 10.93 -29.65
CA THR A 145 12.56 11.86 -30.72
C THR A 145 13.86 12.40 -31.26
N SER A 146 14.18 11.95 -32.47
CA SER A 146 15.18 12.51 -33.38
C SER A 146 14.76 13.90 -33.85
#